data_AF-A0A517VCA2-F1
#
_entry.id   AF-A0A517VCA2-F1
#
_cell.length_a   1.000
_cell.length_b   1.000
_cell.length_c   1.000
_cell.angle_alpha   90.00
_cell.angle_beta   90.00
_cell.angle_gamma   90.00
#
_symmetry.space_group_name_H-M   'P 1'
#
loop_
_entity.id
_entity.type
_entity.pdbx_description
1 polymer ?
#
loop_
_entity_poly.entity_id
_entity_poly.type
_entity_poly.pdbx_seq_one_letter_code
_entity_poly.pdbx_strand_id
1 'polypeptide(L)'
;MINPVRVNCIILVISFWSLQAIAQTSNSAATLPLKPEKAKKFQYQTDEIQVPEAYADEPVRKEFSLQQAEHYLEQGSDAWSTQRKCVSCHTNGMYLLSRPELTPELGVPGKEKRDFFIAELRKLKAMDREKQLSGIRPTQIAYVAAGLAEWDQHVSRKLSPETDEALQFMLSVQSKDGSWGNTDCWPPFESSSYQGATVAAQAIAAAPGWRENLQDPKLHTSVERLISYLQKTEPAHDYGRLLLLWTAASYPDLINAEKKQTLIKMIREHQLPDGGWSIRTFASPAAWGRGNRAEKLRSEPEYDQKAGGWKNLSSDGHQTGLTILVLLESGVPANDPQIQKGVEWLLTHQRESGRWWTRSLNTDRWHFITYSGTFYPLLALKRCGVLPALKQTTAR
;
A
#
# COMPACT_ATOMS: atom_id res chain seq x y z
N MET A 1 -45.82 -12.86 -71.85
CA MET A 1 -46.34 -13.12 -70.49
C MET A 1 -46.48 -14.63 -70.29
N ILE A 2 -46.57 -15.10 -69.04
CA ILE A 2 -46.23 -16.49 -68.62
C ILE A 2 -47.48 -17.42 -68.61
N ASN A 3 -47.27 -18.74 -68.78
CA ASN A 3 -48.28 -19.81 -68.95
C ASN A 3 -47.59 -21.21 -68.80
N PRO A 4 -48.26 -22.38 -68.71
CA PRO A 4 -49.40 -22.84 -67.87
C PRO A 4 -48.92 -23.21 -66.43
N VAL A 5 -49.17 -24.33 -65.67
CA VAL A 5 -49.83 -25.68 -65.70
C VAL A 5 -50.14 -26.03 -64.20
N ARG A 6 -51.08 -26.86 -63.67
CA ARG A 6 -51.87 -28.09 -64.03
C ARG A 6 -51.07 -29.43 -63.99
N VAL A 7 -51.54 -30.56 -63.39
CA VAL A 7 -52.70 -30.85 -62.49
C VAL A 7 -52.56 -32.25 -61.78
N ASN A 8 -53.18 -32.41 -60.60
CA ASN A 8 -53.64 -33.60 -59.81
C ASN A 8 -52.94 -35.00 -59.73
N CYS A 9 -52.89 -35.49 -58.47
CA CYS A 9 -53.20 -36.85 -57.94
C CYS A 9 -52.40 -38.13 -58.29
N ILE A 10 -51.96 -38.85 -57.23
CA ILE A 10 -52.46 -40.19 -56.79
C ILE A 10 -51.90 -40.52 -55.38
N ILE A 11 -52.46 -41.53 -54.67
CA ILE A 11 -52.19 -41.88 -53.25
C ILE A 11 -52.01 -43.41 -53.06
N LEU A 12 -51.29 -43.83 -52.00
CA LEU A 12 -51.02 -45.21 -51.54
C LEU A 12 -50.00 -46.01 -52.43
N VAL A 13 -49.22 -47.00 -51.96
CA VAL A 13 -49.29 -47.92 -50.79
C VAL A 13 -47.92 -48.15 -50.09
N ILE A 14 -47.98 -48.34 -48.76
CA ILE A 14 -47.07 -48.99 -47.76
C ILE A 14 -45.80 -49.75 -48.25
N SER A 15 -44.69 -49.56 -47.54
CA SER A 15 -43.67 -50.60 -47.27
C SER A 15 -42.96 -50.38 -45.91
N PHE A 16 -42.33 -51.42 -45.34
CA PHE A 16 -41.91 -51.49 -43.92
C PHE A 16 -40.40 -51.23 -43.67
N TRP A 17 -40.06 -51.00 -42.39
CA TRP A 17 -38.70 -50.74 -41.90
C TRP A 17 -37.83 -52.00 -41.82
N SER A 18 -36.55 -51.89 -42.21
CA SER A 18 -35.42 -52.47 -41.45
C SER A 18 -34.07 -52.07 -42.07
N LEU A 19 -33.21 -51.37 -41.31
CA LEU A 19 -31.78 -51.23 -41.60
C LEU A 19 -31.02 -50.93 -40.29
N GLN A 20 -30.08 -51.81 -39.92
CA GLN A 20 -29.33 -51.71 -38.67
C GLN A 20 -28.12 -50.77 -38.86
N ALA A 21 -28.12 -49.64 -38.16
CA ALA A 21 -26.92 -48.80 -38.02
C ALA A 21 -26.17 -49.21 -36.74
N ILE A 22 -24.94 -49.72 -36.88
CA ILE A 22 -24.09 -50.09 -35.75
C ILE A 22 -23.56 -48.80 -35.10
N ALA A 23 -23.78 -48.65 -33.79
CA ALA A 23 -23.34 -47.47 -33.05
C ALA A 23 -21.81 -47.44 -32.87
N GLN A 24 -21.15 -46.47 -33.50
CA GLN A 24 -19.78 -46.10 -33.14
C GLN A 24 -19.81 -45.08 -31.99
N THR A 25 -19.43 -45.52 -30.79
CA THR A 25 -19.39 -44.67 -29.58
C THR A 25 -18.12 -43.80 -29.56
N SER A 26 -18.09 -42.75 -30.39
CA SER A 26 -17.10 -41.68 -30.28
C SER A 26 -17.33 -40.89 -28.99
N ASN A 27 -16.57 -41.20 -27.94
CA ASN A 27 -16.77 -40.61 -26.60
C ASN A 27 -16.16 -39.19 -26.51
N SER A 28 -16.70 -38.25 -27.29
CA SER A 28 -16.28 -36.85 -27.29
C SER A 28 -16.83 -36.14 -26.04
N ALA A 29 -16.05 -36.11 -24.97
CA ALA A 29 -16.34 -35.30 -23.81
C ALA A 29 -16.48 -33.82 -24.23
N ALA A 30 -17.68 -33.26 -24.11
CA ALA A 30 -17.97 -31.89 -24.50
C ALA A 30 -17.27 -30.91 -23.55
N THR A 31 -16.05 -30.50 -23.90
CA THR A 31 -15.35 -29.42 -23.21
C THR A 31 -16.18 -28.14 -23.34
N LEU A 32 -16.77 -27.71 -22.23
CA LEU A 32 -17.37 -26.38 -22.11
C LEU A 32 -16.34 -25.35 -22.60
N PRO A 33 -16.72 -24.36 -23.44
CA PRO A 33 -15.78 -23.36 -23.91
C PRO A 33 -15.21 -22.63 -22.70
N LEU A 34 -13.88 -22.70 -22.53
CA LEU A 34 -13.17 -21.93 -21.53
C LEU A 34 -13.57 -20.46 -21.70
N LYS A 35 -13.93 -19.80 -20.59
CA LYS A 35 -14.15 -18.34 -20.59
C LYS A 35 -12.89 -17.71 -21.23
N PRO A 36 -13.03 -16.83 -22.24
CA PRO A 36 -11.88 -16.29 -22.94
C PRO A 36 -10.92 -15.66 -21.93
N GLU A 37 -9.65 -16.07 -21.98
CA GLU A 37 -8.62 -15.58 -21.06
C GLU A 37 -8.56 -14.05 -21.17
N LYS A 38 -8.96 -13.35 -20.10
CA LYS A 38 -8.88 -11.89 -20.07
C LYS A 38 -7.43 -11.51 -20.32
N ALA A 39 -7.17 -10.73 -21.37
CA ALA A 39 -5.84 -10.28 -21.73
C ALA A 39 -5.09 -9.78 -20.48
N LYS A 40 -3.93 -10.38 -20.19
CA LYS A 40 -3.20 -10.18 -18.94
C LYS A 40 -2.85 -8.70 -18.80
N LYS A 41 -3.36 -8.08 -17.73
CA LYS A 41 -3.07 -6.71 -17.37
C LYS A 41 -2.05 -6.67 -16.25
N PHE A 42 -1.17 -5.69 -16.31
CA PHE A 42 -0.03 -5.56 -15.42
C PHE A 42 -0.13 -4.26 -14.63
N GLN A 43 0.02 -4.35 -13.30
CA GLN A 43 0.09 -3.18 -12.42
C GLN A 43 1.45 -2.46 -12.56
N TYR A 44 2.51 -3.21 -12.87
CA TYR A 44 3.82 -2.67 -13.24
C TYR A 44 4.35 -3.43 -14.46
N GLN A 45 4.85 -2.71 -15.48
CA GLN A 45 5.25 -3.30 -16.76
C GLN A 45 6.43 -2.55 -17.40
N THR A 46 7.58 -3.19 -17.49
CA THR A 46 8.67 -2.81 -18.42
C THR A 46 8.85 -3.92 -19.44
N ASP A 47 9.88 -3.81 -20.29
CA ASP A 47 10.25 -4.87 -21.23
C ASP A 47 10.75 -6.14 -20.49
N GLU A 48 11.24 -5.98 -19.26
CA GLU A 48 11.83 -7.04 -18.43
C GLU A 48 10.93 -7.48 -17.25
N ILE A 49 10.13 -6.56 -16.69
CA ILE A 49 9.34 -6.77 -15.47
C ILE A 49 7.85 -6.76 -15.82
N GLN A 50 7.14 -7.85 -15.49
CA GLN A 50 5.70 -7.99 -15.76
C GLN A 50 4.93 -8.43 -14.50
N VAL A 51 4.50 -7.45 -13.70
CA VAL A 51 3.80 -7.69 -12.42
C VAL A 51 2.28 -7.60 -12.66
N PRO A 52 1.51 -8.70 -12.55
CA PRO A 52 0.07 -8.69 -12.86
C PRO A 52 -0.72 -7.76 -11.94
N GLU A 53 -1.89 -7.29 -12.39
CA GLU A 53 -2.88 -6.63 -11.51
C GLU A 53 -3.10 -7.47 -10.23
N ALA A 54 -3.28 -6.81 -9.08
CA ALA A 54 -3.70 -7.47 -7.84
C ALA A 54 -5.25 -7.52 -7.80
N TYR A 55 -5.80 -8.61 -7.27
CA TYR A 55 -7.25 -8.85 -7.25
C TYR A 55 -7.69 -9.61 -5.98
N ALA A 56 -8.96 -9.46 -5.61
CA ALA A 56 -9.49 -9.92 -4.32
C ALA A 56 -9.59 -11.46 -4.20
N ASP A 57 -9.78 -12.14 -5.32
CA ASP A 57 -9.93 -13.58 -5.49
C ASP A 57 -8.63 -14.29 -5.95
N GLU A 58 -7.47 -13.62 -5.86
CA GLU A 58 -6.16 -14.26 -6.04
C GLU A 58 -5.98 -15.39 -5.00
N PRO A 59 -5.56 -16.61 -5.37
CA PRO A 59 -5.46 -17.71 -4.40
C PRO A 59 -4.53 -17.38 -3.23
N VAL A 60 -4.91 -17.87 -2.05
CA VAL A 60 -4.12 -17.74 -0.81
C VAL A 60 -3.11 -18.89 -0.74
N ARG A 61 -1.87 -18.58 -0.35
CA ARG A 61 -0.81 -19.57 -0.22
C ARG A 61 -1.08 -20.49 0.97
N LYS A 62 -0.74 -21.77 0.80
CA LYS A 62 -0.71 -22.74 1.91
C LYS A 62 0.39 -22.41 2.95
N GLU A 63 1.46 -21.77 2.50
CA GLU A 63 2.64 -21.43 3.30
C GLU A 63 3.16 -20.04 2.93
N PHE A 64 3.49 -19.26 3.97
CA PHE A 64 4.14 -17.96 3.87
C PHE A 64 5.48 -18.05 3.10
N SER A 65 5.74 -17.07 2.23
CA SER A 65 6.99 -16.94 1.49
C SER A 65 7.50 -15.50 1.50
N LEU A 66 8.58 -15.26 2.25
CA LEU A 66 9.28 -13.98 2.24
C LEU A 66 9.92 -13.69 0.88
N GLN A 67 10.48 -14.71 0.21
CA GLN A 67 11.12 -14.56 -1.10
C GLN A 67 10.13 -14.04 -2.15
N GLN A 68 8.88 -14.53 -2.12
CA GLN A 68 7.85 -14.09 -3.06
C GLN A 68 7.37 -12.65 -2.76
N ALA A 69 7.31 -12.26 -1.48
CA ALA A 69 7.02 -10.88 -1.07
C ALA A 69 8.14 -9.92 -1.50
N GLU A 70 9.41 -10.27 -1.24
CA GLU A 70 10.57 -9.50 -1.69
C GLU A 70 10.55 -9.32 -3.21
N HIS A 71 10.36 -10.40 -3.98
CA HIS A 71 10.35 -10.37 -5.44
C HIS A 71 9.32 -9.36 -6.00
N TYR A 72 8.10 -9.34 -5.45
CA TYR A 72 7.08 -8.35 -5.82
C TYR A 72 7.48 -6.92 -5.46
N LEU A 73 8.08 -6.71 -4.29
CA LEU A 73 8.47 -5.39 -3.80
C LEU A 73 9.66 -4.82 -4.60
N GLU A 74 10.69 -5.61 -4.90
CA GLU A 74 11.81 -5.19 -5.74
C GLU A 74 11.30 -4.84 -7.16
N GLN A 75 10.57 -5.75 -7.82
CA GLN A 75 10.02 -5.52 -9.16
C GLN A 75 9.12 -4.29 -9.25
N GLY A 76 8.24 -4.06 -8.27
CA GLY A 76 7.37 -2.89 -8.25
C GLY A 76 8.15 -1.57 -8.11
N SER A 77 9.22 -1.56 -7.32
CA SER A 77 10.12 -0.41 -7.16
C SER A 77 10.83 -0.06 -8.47
N ASP A 78 11.38 -1.08 -9.14
CA ASP A 78 12.23 -0.90 -10.33
C ASP A 78 11.42 -0.55 -11.56
N ALA A 79 10.30 -1.26 -11.79
CA ALA A 79 9.39 -0.95 -12.88
C ALA A 79 8.77 0.45 -12.72
N TRP A 80 8.39 0.86 -11.49
CA TRP A 80 7.89 2.21 -11.25
C TRP A 80 8.96 3.28 -11.51
N SER A 81 10.17 3.10 -10.97
CA SER A 81 11.27 4.06 -11.12
C SER A 81 11.67 4.22 -12.60
N THR A 82 11.68 3.11 -13.35
CA THR A 82 11.92 3.06 -14.80
C THR A 82 10.82 3.76 -15.60
N GLN A 83 9.56 3.42 -15.37
CA GLN A 83 8.41 3.98 -16.09
C GLN A 83 8.20 5.47 -15.79
N ARG A 84 8.25 5.86 -14.51
CA ARG A 84 7.69 7.13 -14.02
C ARG A 84 8.74 8.19 -13.74
N LYS A 85 9.99 7.79 -13.47
CA LYS A 85 11.15 8.68 -13.30
C LYS A 85 10.88 9.79 -12.25
N CYS A 86 10.18 9.40 -11.18
CA CYS A 86 9.89 10.20 -9.99
C CYS A 86 9.71 9.28 -8.76
N VAL A 87 9.82 9.86 -7.56
CA VAL A 87 9.42 9.19 -6.30
C VAL A 87 7.91 9.33 -6.09
N SER A 88 7.24 8.25 -5.69
CA SER A 88 5.80 8.19 -5.40
C SER A 88 5.52 7.68 -3.98
N CYS A 89 4.51 8.24 -3.32
CA CYS A 89 4.19 7.94 -1.92
C CYS A 89 3.83 6.46 -1.67
N HIS A 90 3.29 5.79 -2.71
CA HIS A 90 2.70 4.46 -2.62
C HIS A 90 3.55 3.33 -3.25
N THR A 91 4.62 3.63 -4.00
CA THR A 91 5.53 2.61 -4.58
C THR A 91 6.98 2.84 -4.15
N ASN A 92 7.83 3.44 -4.97
CA ASN A 92 9.26 3.57 -4.67
C ASN A 92 9.57 4.47 -3.45
N GLY A 93 8.70 5.44 -3.12
CA GLY A 93 8.73 6.16 -1.83
C GLY A 93 8.56 5.23 -0.63
N MET A 94 7.50 4.40 -0.66
CA MET A 94 7.26 3.34 0.34
C MET A 94 8.41 2.33 0.40
N TYR A 95 9.03 2.01 -0.74
CA TYR A 95 10.19 1.12 -0.78
C TYR A 95 11.35 1.66 0.05
N LEU A 96 11.82 2.89 -0.21
CA LEU A 96 12.98 3.40 0.52
C LEU A 96 12.64 3.81 1.97
N LEU A 97 11.36 4.06 2.27
CA LEU A 97 10.84 4.26 3.63
C LEU A 97 10.80 2.97 4.49
N SER A 98 10.90 1.77 3.91
CA SER A 98 10.64 0.52 4.65
C SER A 98 11.59 -0.64 4.35
N ARG A 99 12.16 -0.71 3.15
CA ARG A 99 13.15 -1.74 2.76
C ARG A 99 14.48 -1.68 3.53
N PRO A 100 15.01 -0.50 3.93
CA PRO A 100 16.23 -0.43 4.72
C PRO A 100 16.15 -1.22 6.04
N GLU A 101 15.03 -1.14 6.77
CA GLU A 101 14.84 -1.87 8.02
C GLU A 101 14.95 -3.41 7.84
N LEU A 102 14.46 -3.93 6.72
CA LEU A 102 14.48 -5.36 6.37
C LEU A 102 15.87 -5.87 5.95
N THR A 103 16.93 -5.07 6.07
CA THR A 103 18.31 -5.45 5.73
C THR A 103 18.81 -6.74 6.41
N PRO A 104 18.53 -7.03 7.70
CA PRO A 104 18.93 -8.29 8.32
C PRO A 104 18.25 -9.54 7.72
N GLU A 105 17.01 -9.42 7.23
CA GLU A 105 16.22 -10.54 6.73
C GLU A 105 16.28 -10.72 5.21
N LEU A 106 16.52 -9.64 4.45
CA LEU A 106 16.53 -9.60 2.98
C LEU A 106 17.89 -9.20 2.39
N GLY A 107 18.91 -8.98 3.22
CA GLY A 107 20.16 -8.37 2.80
C GLY A 107 20.02 -6.87 2.45
N VAL A 108 21.16 -6.23 2.21
CA VAL A 108 21.25 -4.80 1.88
C VAL A 108 20.52 -4.53 0.55
N PRO A 109 19.58 -3.57 0.48
CA PRO A 109 18.96 -3.17 -0.79
C PRO A 109 19.98 -2.55 -1.75
N GLY A 110 19.71 -2.62 -3.05
CA GLY A 110 20.63 -2.12 -4.08
C GLY A 110 20.89 -0.60 -3.95
N LYS A 111 22.13 -0.19 -4.21
CA LYS A 111 22.58 1.21 -4.03
C LYS A 111 21.89 2.16 -5.03
N GLU A 112 21.55 1.67 -6.21
CA GLU A 112 20.83 2.39 -7.25
C GLU A 112 19.45 2.91 -6.77
N LYS A 113 18.81 2.21 -5.82
CA LYS A 113 17.56 2.66 -5.17
C LYS A 113 17.78 3.97 -4.39
N ARG A 114 18.92 4.12 -3.68
CA ARG A 114 19.33 5.36 -3.00
C ARG A 114 19.77 6.43 -3.99
N ASP A 115 20.57 6.05 -5.00
CA ASP A 115 21.11 6.99 -5.97
C ASP A 115 20.00 7.65 -6.82
N PHE A 116 18.90 6.92 -7.09
CA PHE A 116 17.67 7.47 -7.68
C PHE A 116 17.05 8.58 -6.81
N PHE A 117 17.01 8.42 -5.50
CA PHE A 117 16.47 9.44 -4.57
C PHE A 117 17.36 10.67 -4.53
N ILE A 118 18.69 10.52 -4.61
CA ILE A 118 19.63 11.63 -4.69
C ILE A 118 19.49 12.39 -6.02
N ALA A 119 19.24 11.67 -7.13
CA ALA A 119 18.91 12.28 -8.42
C ALA A 119 17.58 13.03 -8.37
N GLU A 120 16.54 12.47 -7.75
CA GLU A 120 15.24 13.13 -7.59
C GLU A 120 15.33 14.36 -6.66
N LEU A 121 16.11 14.30 -5.58
CA LEU A 121 16.40 15.44 -4.70
C LEU A 121 17.00 16.60 -5.49
N ARG A 122 18.04 16.35 -6.29
CA ARG A 122 18.69 17.36 -7.15
C ARG A 122 17.71 17.93 -8.18
N LYS A 123 16.90 17.07 -8.81
CA LYS A 123 15.84 17.46 -9.77
C LYS A 123 14.75 18.32 -9.12
N LEU A 124 14.34 18.04 -7.88
CA LEU A 124 13.36 18.82 -7.13
C LEU A 124 13.92 20.16 -6.65
N LYS A 125 15.17 20.19 -6.16
CA LYS A 125 15.87 21.44 -5.76
C LYS A 125 16.10 22.37 -6.95
N ALA A 126 16.30 21.83 -8.15
CA ALA A 126 16.46 22.60 -9.40
C ALA A 126 15.13 23.15 -9.97
N MET A 127 13.96 22.85 -9.38
CA MET A 127 12.70 23.45 -9.81
C MET A 127 12.50 24.85 -9.23
N ASP A 128 11.81 25.72 -9.98
CA ASP A 128 11.39 27.04 -9.50
C ASP A 128 10.60 26.95 -8.19
N ARG A 129 10.72 27.96 -7.33
CA ARG A 129 10.15 27.93 -5.98
C ARG A 129 8.63 27.73 -5.95
N GLU A 130 7.90 28.31 -6.91
CA GLU A 130 6.47 28.08 -7.09
C GLU A 130 6.17 26.59 -7.36
N LYS A 131 6.96 25.96 -8.24
CA LYS A 131 6.82 24.55 -8.58
C LYS A 131 7.13 23.68 -7.35
N GLN A 132 8.18 23.96 -6.59
CA GLN A 132 8.51 23.23 -5.34
C GLN A 132 7.33 23.17 -4.35
N LEU A 133 6.58 24.27 -4.23
CA LEU A 133 5.45 24.42 -3.31
C LEU A 133 4.10 23.93 -3.87
N SER A 134 4.06 23.49 -5.13
CA SER A 134 2.80 23.22 -5.85
C SER A 134 2.31 21.77 -5.76
N GLY A 135 1.05 21.60 -5.38
CA GLY A 135 0.37 20.31 -5.29
C GLY A 135 1.03 19.35 -4.30
N ILE A 136 1.27 18.10 -4.72
CA ILE A 136 1.85 17.05 -3.88
C ILE A 136 3.36 17.21 -3.62
N ARG A 137 4.05 18.12 -4.33
CA ARG A 137 5.52 18.19 -4.34
C ARG A 137 6.17 18.39 -2.95
N PRO A 138 5.62 19.19 -2.02
CA PRO A 138 6.17 19.25 -0.66
C PRO A 138 6.11 17.90 0.06
N THR A 139 4.99 17.17 -0.06
CA THR A 139 4.87 15.80 0.47
C THR A 139 5.83 14.83 -0.26
N GLN A 140 6.00 14.97 -1.57
CA GLN A 140 6.97 14.18 -2.34
C GLN A 140 8.42 14.40 -1.84
N ILE A 141 8.79 15.65 -1.52
CA ILE A 141 10.09 16.01 -0.95
C ILE A 141 10.25 15.39 0.46
N ALA A 142 9.19 15.35 1.27
CA ALA A 142 9.22 14.66 2.57
C ALA A 142 9.47 13.15 2.42
N TYR A 143 8.86 12.48 1.44
CA TYR A 143 9.18 11.07 1.12
C TYR A 143 10.63 10.86 0.65
N VAL A 144 11.21 11.82 -0.09
CA VAL A 144 12.62 11.76 -0.50
C VAL A 144 13.54 11.87 0.72
N ALA A 145 13.28 12.82 1.62
CA ALA A 145 14.05 12.96 2.86
C ALA A 145 13.90 11.74 3.78
N ALA A 146 12.68 11.22 3.94
CA ALA A 146 12.41 10.04 4.78
C ALA A 146 13.15 8.80 4.26
N GLY A 147 13.09 8.51 2.96
CA GLY A 147 13.78 7.34 2.39
C GLY A 147 15.31 7.42 2.50
N LEU A 148 15.90 8.62 2.42
CA LEU A 148 17.34 8.82 2.64
C LEU A 148 17.72 8.68 4.13
N ALA A 149 16.87 9.19 5.04
CA ALA A 149 17.04 9.03 6.48
C ALA A 149 16.93 7.56 6.93
N GLU A 150 15.96 6.80 6.41
CA GLU A 150 15.79 5.36 6.69
C GLU A 150 16.97 4.53 6.17
N TRP A 151 17.49 4.87 4.99
CA TRP A 151 18.73 4.28 4.49
C TRP A 151 19.90 4.53 5.45
N ASP A 152 20.02 5.76 5.96
CA ASP A 152 21.10 6.10 6.89
C ASP A 152 20.92 5.46 8.26
N GLN A 153 19.69 5.32 8.74
CA GLN A 153 19.37 4.65 10.00
C GLN A 153 19.70 3.15 9.98
N HIS A 154 19.38 2.46 8.89
CA HIS A 154 19.43 0.99 8.84
C HIS A 154 20.59 0.41 8.02
N VAL A 155 21.05 1.10 6.96
CA VAL A 155 22.13 0.62 6.07
C VAL A 155 23.45 1.34 6.33
N SER A 156 23.50 2.68 6.25
CA SER A 156 24.77 3.42 6.36
C SER A 156 25.25 3.62 7.80
N ARG A 157 24.31 3.58 8.76
CA ARG A 157 24.47 3.76 10.21
C ARG A 157 25.07 5.11 10.64
N LYS A 158 24.90 6.14 9.81
CA LYS A 158 25.32 7.52 10.08
C LYS A 158 24.54 8.51 9.23
N LEU A 159 24.36 9.74 9.71
CA LEU A 159 23.87 10.83 8.87
C LEU A 159 24.81 11.07 7.68
N SER A 160 24.28 11.05 6.47
CA SER A 160 24.98 11.42 5.25
C SER A 160 24.71 12.88 4.84
N PRO A 161 25.60 13.51 4.04
CA PRO A 161 25.38 14.86 3.53
C PRO A 161 24.12 14.98 2.67
N GLU A 162 23.74 13.93 1.92
CA GLU A 162 22.53 13.96 1.09
C GLU A 162 21.24 13.91 1.93
N THR A 163 21.26 13.23 3.07
CA THR A 163 20.13 13.20 4.01
C THR A 163 19.96 14.54 4.73
N ASP A 164 21.05 15.15 5.20
CA ASP A 164 21.02 16.51 5.76
C ASP A 164 20.50 17.52 4.72
N GLU A 165 21.04 17.48 3.49
CA GLU A 165 20.56 18.31 2.38
C GLU A 165 19.05 18.13 2.11
N ALA A 166 18.55 16.89 2.18
CA ALA A 166 17.15 16.57 1.99
C ALA A 166 16.25 17.08 3.12
N LEU A 167 16.68 16.95 4.38
CA LEU A 167 15.92 17.41 5.55
C LEU A 167 15.82 18.94 5.60
N GLN A 168 16.93 19.64 5.34
CA GLN A 168 16.92 21.10 5.21
C GLN A 168 16.01 21.55 4.06
N PHE A 169 16.05 20.87 2.91
CA PHE A 169 15.18 21.20 1.78
C PHE A 169 13.70 20.90 2.07
N MET A 170 13.40 19.78 2.74
CA MET A 170 12.06 19.42 3.20
C MET A 170 11.48 20.46 4.15
N LEU A 171 12.23 20.88 5.18
CA LEU A 171 11.81 21.95 6.08
C LEU A 171 11.68 23.30 5.35
N SER A 172 12.47 23.54 4.31
CA SER A 172 12.32 24.75 3.48
C SER A 172 10.96 24.83 2.79
N VAL A 173 10.35 23.70 2.37
CA VAL A 173 9.06 23.68 1.64
C VAL A 173 7.83 23.53 2.56
N GLN A 174 8.03 23.60 3.87
CA GLN A 174 6.95 23.53 4.86
C GLN A 174 5.99 24.73 4.75
N SER A 175 4.70 24.46 4.93
CA SER A 175 3.62 25.45 5.00
C SER A 175 3.69 26.30 6.28
N LYS A 176 3.04 27.48 6.26
CA LYS A 176 2.98 28.41 7.40
C LYS A 176 2.28 27.84 8.64
N ASP A 177 1.39 26.87 8.46
CA ASP A 177 0.71 26.16 9.55
C ASP A 177 1.57 25.05 10.18
N GLY A 178 2.64 24.62 9.49
CA GLY A 178 3.52 23.50 9.86
C GLY A 178 3.33 22.23 9.05
N SER A 179 2.38 22.20 8.12
CA SER A 179 2.09 21.05 7.26
C SER A 179 2.95 21.00 5.99
N TRP A 180 2.79 19.95 5.17
CA TRP A 180 3.33 19.87 3.82
C TRP A 180 2.22 19.80 2.78
N GLY A 181 2.36 20.57 1.70
CA GLY A 181 1.39 20.64 0.59
C GLY A 181 1.03 19.27 0.00
N ASN A 182 -0.26 19.11 -0.29
CA ASN A 182 -0.89 17.88 -0.75
C ASN A 182 -2.02 18.20 -1.76
N THR A 183 -2.51 17.20 -2.50
CA THR A 183 -3.58 17.30 -3.50
C THR A 183 -4.88 16.60 -3.11
N ASP A 184 -4.90 15.96 -1.95
CA ASP A 184 -6.06 15.34 -1.30
C ASP A 184 -6.85 14.32 -2.16
N CYS A 185 -6.18 13.63 -3.08
CA CYS A 185 -6.80 12.95 -4.23
C CYS A 185 -6.56 11.43 -4.36
N TRP A 186 -5.62 10.82 -3.62
CA TRP A 186 -5.33 9.36 -3.74
C TRP A 186 -5.27 8.55 -2.42
N PRO A 187 -6.18 8.77 -1.43
CA PRO A 187 -6.14 8.15 -0.09
C PRO A 187 -5.79 6.64 -0.03
N PRO A 188 -5.08 6.19 1.02
CA PRO A 188 -4.72 6.91 2.25
C PRO A 188 -3.45 7.77 2.18
N PHE A 189 -2.69 7.67 1.09
CA PHE A 189 -1.57 8.56 0.79
C PHE A 189 -2.09 9.73 -0.06
N GLU A 190 -1.34 10.84 -0.14
CA GLU A 190 -1.70 11.96 -1.03
C GLU A 190 -3.15 12.46 -0.79
N SER A 191 -3.61 12.36 0.46
CA SER A 191 -5.01 12.61 0.86
C SER A 191 -5.20 13.64 1.98
N SER A 192 -4.12 14.09 2.62
CA SER A 192 -4.13 15.19 3.58
C SER A 192 -2.72 15.75 3.81
N SER A 193 -2.61 17.07 4.05
CA SER A 193 -1.36 17.70 4.51
C SER A 193 -0.86 17.15 5.86
N TYR A 194 -1.77 16.54 6.64
CA TYR A 194 -1.45 15.87 7.91
C TYR A 194 -0.60 14.62 7.69
N GLN A 195 -0.92 13.81 6.68
CA GLN A 195 -0.12 12.63 6.30
C GLN A 195 1.27 13.04 5.78
N GLY A 196 1.38 14.19 5.10
CA GLY A 196 2.68 14.77 4.74
C GLY A 196 3.50 15.21 5.96
N ALA A 197 2.86 15.80 6.97
CA ALA A 197 3.50 16.19 8.22
C ALA A 197 4.02 14.99 9.04
N THR A 198 3.28 13.88 9.11
CA THR A 198 3.76 12.67 9.79
C THR A 198 4.96 12.04 9.08
N VAL A 199 5.01 12.05 7.75
CA VAL A 199 6.20 11.60 6.98
C VAL A 199 7.40 12.53 7.20
N ALA A 200 7.19 13.84 7.29
CA ALA A 200 8.26 14.79 7.61
C ALA A 200 8.81 14.58 9.04
N ALA A 201 7.96 14.22 10.01
CA ALA A 201 8.39 13.84 11.34
C ALA A 201 9.18 12.51 11.34
N GLN A 202 8.74 11.49 10.60
CA GLN A 202 9.49 10.24 10.42
C GLN A 202 10.89 10.49 9.82
N ALA A 203 11.01 11.36 8.81
CA ALA A 203 12.30 11.73 8.23
C ALA A 203 13.28 12.32 9.25
N ILE A 204 12.81 13.22 10.12
CA ILE A 204 13.63 13.85 11.18
C ILE A 204 13.99 12.85 12.29
N ALA A 205 13.09 11.91 12.61
CA ALA A 205 13.30 10.89 13.63
C ALA A 205 14.27 9.77 13.20
N ALA A 206 14.25 9.37 11.93
CA ALA A 206 15.13 8.34 11.40
C ALA A 206 16.57 8.84 11.22
N ALA A 207 16.77 10.12 10.89
CA ALA A 207 18.06 10.68 10.52
C ALA A 207 19.09 10.66 11.69
N PRO A 208 20.16 9.85 11.63
CA PRO A 208 20.96 9.51 12.82
C PRO A 208 21.61 10.73 13.51
N GLY A 209 21.03 11.15 14.64
CA GLY A 209 21.51 12.29 15.43
C GLY A 209 21.26 13.67 14.81
N TRP A 210 20.48 13.78 13.73
CA TRP A 210 20.27 15.05 13.02
C TRP A 210 19.55 16.08 13.89
N ARG A 211 18.48 15.66 14.59
CA ARG A 211 17.68 16.52 15.48
C ARG A 211 18.47 16.95 16.71
N GLU A 212 19.24 16.04 17.29
CA GLU A 212 19.99 16.23 18.53
C GLU A 212 21.20 17.16 18.36
N ASN A 213 21.78 17.19 17.16
CA ASN A 213 22.90 18.07 16.82
C ASN A 213 22.48 19.36 16.09
N LEU A 214 21.17 19.59 15.88
CA LEU A 214 20.66 20.74 15.12
C LEU A 214 21.05 22.07 15.80
N GLN A 215 21.64 23.00 15.03
CA GLN A 215 22.09 24.31 15.55
C GLN A 215 21.40 25.53 14.90
N ASP A 216 20.85 25.43 13.68
CA ASP A 216 20.20 26.58 13.04
C ASP A 216 18.85 26.90 13.72
N PRO A 217 18.67 28.09 14.33
CA PRO A 217 17.40 28.47 14.95
C PRO A 217 16.20 28.44 14.00
N LYS A 218 16.41 28.68 12.70
CA LYS A 218 15.33 28.65 11.68
C LYS A 218 14.84 27.22 11.43
N LEU A 219 15.74 26.25 11.49
CA LEU A 219 15.39 24.84 11.38
C LEU A 219 14.69 24.36 12.66
N HIS A 220 15.21 24.73 13.84
CA HIS A 220 14.51 24.51 15.13
C HIS A 220 13.07 25.02 15.10
N THR A 221 12.84 26.30 14.78
CA THR A 221 11.49 26.87 14.67
C THR A 221 10.61 26.20 13.60
N SER A 222 11.19 25.51 12.63
CA SER A 222 10.45 24.73 11.63
C SER A 222 10.09 23.32 12.10
N VAL A 223 10.94 22.70 12.91
CA VAL A 223 10.64 21.46 13.65
C VAL A 223 9.59 21.71 14.74
N GLU A 224 9.75 22.76 15.55
CA GLU A 224 8.75 23.20 16.55
C GLU A 224 7.38 23.43 15.90
N ARG A 225 7.36 24.07 14.73
CA ARG A 225 6.12 24.33 13.98
C ARG A 225 5.47 23.04 13.46
N LEU A 226 6.25 22.03 13.05
CA LEU A 226 5.74 20.69 12.70
C LEU A 226 5.11 19.99 13.92
N ILE A 227 5.79 19.98 15.07
CA ILE A 227 5.27 19.34 16.28
C ILE A 227 4.02 20.06 16.79
N SER A 228 4.04 21.40 16.82
CA SER A 228 2.88 22.24 17.13
C SER A 228 1.70 21.97 16.18
N TYR A 229 1.94 21.75 14.89
CA TYR A 229 0.90 21.41 13.92
C TYR A 229 0.25 20.06 14.25
N LEU A 230 1.06 19.01 14.48
CA LEU A 230 0.57 17.66 14.79
C LEU A 230 -0.16 17.58 16.14
N GLN A 231 0.27 18.37 17.14
CA GLN A 231 -0.39 18.51 18.45
C GLN A 231 -1.75 19.21 18.38
N LYS A 232 -1.88 20.26 17.56
CA LYS A 232 -3.06 21.16 17.56
C LYS A 232 -4.09 20.84 16.49
N THR A 233 -3.70 20.11 15.44
CA THR A 233 -4.59 19.69 14.36
C THR A 233 -5.17 18.32 14.68
N GLU A 234 -6.45 18.24 15.05
CA GLU A 234 -7.12 16.96 15.25
C GLU A 234 -7.25 16.21 13.90
N PRO A 235 -6.81 14.94 13.81
CA PRO A 235 -6.87 14.20 12.54
C PRO A 235 -8.30 13.98 12.06
N ALA A 236 -8.51 14.12 10.74
CA ALA A 236 -9.84 14.06 10.12
C ALA A 236 -10.57 12.71 10.30
N HIS A 237 -9.85 11.63 10.61
CA HIS A 237 -10.36 10.27 10.77
C HIS A 237 -9.33 9.38 11.48
N ASP A 238 -9.74 8.16 11.86
CA ASP A 238 -8.96 7.26 12.70
C ASP A 238 -7.65 6.78 12.07
N TYR A 239 -7.57 6.65 10.74
CA TYR A 239 -6.29 6.41 10.07
C TYR A 239 -5.28 7.54 10.33
N GLY A 240 -5.72 8.80 10.36
CA GLY A 240 -4.86 9.93 10.75
C GLY A 240 -4.49 9.91 12.23
N ARG A 241 -5.36 9.39 13.09
CA ARG A 241 -5.09 9.18 14.53
C ARG A 241 -4.09 8.04 14.77
N LEU A 242 -4.13 6.99 13.95
CA LEU A 242 -3.14 5.93 13.90
C LEU A 242 -1.76 6.47 13.51
N LEU A 243 -1.67 7.35 12.49
CA LEU A 243 -0.41 8.00 12.13
C LEU A 243 0.11 8.97 13.22
N LEU A 244 -0.78 9.67 13.93
CA LEU A 244 -0.40 10.47 15.10
C LEU A 244 0.19 9.59 16.22
N LEU A 245 -0.44 8.45 16.53
CA LEU A 245 0.09 7.49 17.51
C LEU A 245 1.45 6.92 17.07
N TRP A 246 1.62 6.60 15.79
CA TRP A 246 2.90 6.13 15.23
C TRP A 246 3.99 7.19 15.41
N THR A 247 3.69 8.43 15.01
CA THR A 247 4.65 9.55 15.15
C THR A 247 5.03 9.79 16.62
N ALA A 248 4.10 9.60 17.55
CA ALA A 248 4.36 9.73 18.98
C ALA A 248 5.32 8.65 19.56
N ALA A 249 5.59 7.55 18.84
CA ALA A 249 6.60 6.58 19.25
C ALA A 249 8.03 7.18 19.18
N SER A 250 8.29 8.07 18.21
CA SER A 250 9.58 8.79 18.07
C SER A 250 9.60 10.16 18.75
N TYR A 251 8.43 10.67 19.14
CA TYR A 251 8.24 11.96 19.80
C TYR A 251 7.36 11.80 21.05
N PRO A 252 7.92 11.40 22.21
CA PRO A 252 7.14 11.10 23.41
C PRO A 252 6.23 12.24 23.89
N ASP A 253 6.66 13.49 23.74
CA ASP A 253 5.91 14.69 24.13
C ASP A 253 4.85 15.13 23.08
N LEU A 254 4.65 14.37 22.01
CA LEU A 254 3.67 14.68 20.97
C LEU A 254 2.23 14.49 21.45
N ILE A 255 1.98 13.49 22.31
CA ILE A 255 0.68 13.22 22.93
C ILE A 255 0.88 12.79 24.39
N ASN A 256 -0.06 13.14 25.28
CA ASN A 256 -0.02 12.68 26.66
C ASN A 256 -0.39 11.17 26.78
N ALA A 257 -0.09 10.57 27.93
CA ALA A 257 -0.35 9.16 28.18
C ALA A 257 -1.84 8.77 28.05
N GLU A 258 -2.75 9.68 28.39
CA GLU A 258 -4.20 9.47 28.24
C GLU A 258 -4.60 9.35 26.76
N LYS A 259 -4.26 10.34 25.92
CA LYS A 259 -4.50 10.30 24.47
C LYS A 259 -3.83 9.06 23.87
N LYS A 260 -2.61 8.69 24.29
CA LYS A 260 -1.94 7.45 23.86
C LYS A 260 -2.79 6.20 24.13
N GLN A 261 -3.33 6.03 25.34
CA GLN A 261 -4.19 4.89 25.66
C GLN A 261 -5.55 4.95 24.94
N THR A 262 -6.14 6.14 24.76
CA THR A 262 -7.35 6.34 23.96
C THR A 262 -7.16 5.91 22.50
N LEU A 263 -6.01 6.25 21.89
CA LEU A 263 -5.69 5.86 20.52
C LEU A 263 -5.44 4.34 20.41
N ILE A 264 -4.70 3.74 21.35
CA ILE A 264 -4.53 2.28 21.42
C ILE A 264 -5.89 1.57 21.54
N LYS A 265 -6.80 2.06 22.40
CA LYS A 265 -8.15 1.51 22.56
C LYS A 265 -8.96 1.58 21.27
N MET A 266 -9.00 2.74 20.61
CA MET A 266 -9.69 2.92 19.33
C MET A 266 -9.19 1.93 18.28
N ILE A 267 -7.86 1.74 18.17
CA ILE A 267 -7.26 0.81 17.20
C ILE A 267 -7.66 -0.64 17.51
N ARG A 268 -7.71 -1.04 18.79
CA ARG A 268 -8.19 -2.37 19.20
C ARG A 268 -9.67 -2.60 18.91
N GLU A 269 -10.49 -1.56 18.99
CA GLU A 269 -11.94 -1.61 18.67
C GLU A 269 -12.22 -1.76 17.17
N HIS A 270 -11.24 -1.49 16.29
CA HIS A 270 -11.32 -1.74 14.85
C HIS A 270 -10.93 -3.17 14.41
N GLN A 271 -10.58 -4.08 15.33
CA GLN A 271 -10.17 -5.45 14.95
C GLN A 271 -11.37 -6.25 14.40
N LEU A 272 -11.20 -6.87 13.23
CA LEU A 272 -12.26 -7.65 12.58
C LEU A 272 -12.32 -9.10 13.10
N PRO A 273 -13.45 -9.81 12.91
CA PRO A 273 -13.61 -11.19 13.39
C PRO A 273 -12.64 -12.21 12.79
N ASP A 274 -12.00 -11.89 11.65
CA ASP A 274 -10.94 -12.71 11.05
C ASP A 274 -9.57 -12.55 11.74
N GLY A 275 -9.44 -11.61 12.69
CA GLY A 275 -8.22 -11.34 13.45
C GLY A 275 -7.35 -10.21 12.91
N GLY A 276 -7.62 -9.72 11.70
CA GLY A 276 -6.90 -8.59 11.11
C GLY A 276 -7.61 -7.24 11.34
N TRP A 277 -7.22 -6.25 10.52
CA TRP A 277 -7.89 -4.97 10.38
C TRP A 277 -8.10 -4.61 8.90
N SER A 278 -9.11 -3.81 8.58
CA SER A 278 -9.28 -3.22 7.24
C SER A 278 -9.29 -1.71 7.26
N ILE A 279 -8.61 -1.09 6.29
CA ILE A 279 -8.50 0.37 6.14
C ILE A 279 -9.86 1.08 6.04
N ARG A 280 -10.88 0.33 5.62
CA ARG A 280 -12.27 0.80 5.45
C ARG A 280 -12.95 1.16 6.76
N THR A 281 -12.58 0.56 7.89
CA THR A 281 -13.16 0.94 9.19
C THR A 281 -12.56 2.25 9.72
N PHE A 282 -11.31 2.55 9.39
CA PHE A 282 -10.53 3.69 9.89
C PHE A 282 -10.93 5.07 9.32
N ALA A 283 -11.93 5.14 8.43
CA ALA A 283 -12.67 6.37 8.15
C ALA A 283 -14.02 6.08 7.46
N SER A 284 -15.02 6.95 7.65
CA SER A 284 -16.24 6.91 6.85
C SER A 284 -15.95 7.28 5.38
N PRO A 285 -16.78 6.83 4.41
CA PRO A 285 -16.61 7.17 2.99
C PRO A 285 -16.47 8.68 2.70
N ALA A 286 -17.08 9.54 3.51
CA ALA A 286 -17.06 10.99 3.36
C ALA A 286 -15.83 11.68 3.97
N ALA A 287 -15.07 11.01 4.86
CA ALA A 287 -13.87 11.57 5.45
C ALA A 287 -12.63 11.45 4.55
N TRP A 288 -12.59 10.43 3.68
CA TRP A 288 -11.49 10.21 2.73
C TRP A 288 -11.45 11.28 1.63
N GLY A 289 -10.30 11.96 1.48
CA GLY A 289 -10.03 12.90 0.38
C GLY A 289 -11.03 14.06 0.31
N ARG A 290 -11.40 14.64 1.46
CA ARG A 290 -12.49 15.64 1.58
C ARG A 290 -13.84 15.16 0.99
N GLY A 291 -14.09 13.85 1.03
CA GLY A 291 -15.28 13.21 0.49
C GLY A 291 -15.22 12.82 -0.98
N ASN A 292 -14.12 13.10 -1.70
CA ASN A 292 -14.01 12.81 -3.14
C ASN A 292 -14.01 11.30 -3.49
N ARG A 293 -13.98 10.41 -2.49
CA ARG A 293 -14.13 8.94 -2.63
C ARG A 293 -15.49 8.40 -2.18
N ALA A 294 -16.36 9.25 -1.63
CA ALA A 294 -17.57 8.80 -0.92
C ALA A 294 -18.51 7.97 -1.79
N GLU A 295 -18.67 8.32 -3.07
CA GLU A 295 -19.48 7.57 -4.04
C GLU A 295 -18.89 6.19 -4.31
N LYS A 296 -17.60 6.12 -4.70
CA LYS A 296 -16.88 4.86 -4.95
C LYS A 296 -17.00 3.91 -3.77
N LEU A 297 -16.71 4.40 -2.57
CA LEU A 297 -16.72 3.58 -1.35
C LEU A 297 -18.14 3.11 -0.96
N ARG A 298 -19.18 3.91 -1.22
CA ARG A 298 -20.59 3.50 -1.02
C ARG A 298 -21.12 2.56 -2.10
N SER A 299 -20.40 2.39 -3.21
CA SER A 299 -20.69 1.40 -4.27
C SER A 299 -19.94 0.07 -4.09
N GLU A 300 -19.05 -0.05 -3.10
CA GLU A 300 -18.45 -1.34 -2.76
C GLU A 300 -19.54 -2.26 -2.16
N PRO A 301 -19.70 -3.52 -2.61
CA PRO A 301 -20.77 -4.42 -2.14
C PRO A 301 -20.70 -4.74 -0.62
N GLU A 302 -19.53 -4.52 -0.01
CA GLU A 302 -19.26 -4.58 1.42
C GLU A 302 -19.88 -3.41 2.21
N TYR A 303 -20.34 -2.34 1.53
CA TYR A 303 -20.98 -1.19 2.17
C TYR A 303 -22.51 -1.32 2.20
N ASP A 304 -23.11 -1.31 3.39
CA ASP A 304 -24.56 -1.26 3.53
C ASP A 304 -25.08 0.18 3.57
N GLN A 305 -25.72 0.60 2.47
CA GLN A 305 -26.29 1.94 2.33
C GLN A 305 -27.48 2.22 3.27
N LYS A 306 -28.15 1.19 3.82
CA LYS A 306 -29.27 1.36 4.77
C LYS A 306 -28.76 1.47 6.20
N ALA A 307 -27.77 0.67 6.59
CA ALA A 307 -27.14 0.74 7.91
C ALA A 307 -26.12 1.88 8.03
N GLY A 308 -25.61 2.41 6.90
CA GLY A 308 -24.62 3.48 6.88
C GLY A 308 -23.20 3.04 7.24
N GLY A 309 -22.88 1.75 7.07
CA GLY A 309 -21.61 1.15 7.50
C GLY A 309 -21.27 -0.14 6.76
N TRP A 310 -20.12 -0.73 7.09
CA TRP A 310 -19.59 -1.91 6.43
C TRP A 310 -20.21 -3.21 6.98
N LYS A 311 -20.35 -4.21 6.12
CA LYS A 311 -20.82 -5.57 6.43
C LYS A 311 -19.98 -6.61 5.69
N ASN A 312 -19.80 -7.79 6.30
CA ASN A 312 -19.04 -8.92 5.73
C ASN A 312 -17.64 -8.51 5.20
N LEU A 313 -17.04 -7.50 5.82
CA LEU A 313 -15.75 -6.92 5.43
C LEU A 313 -14.62 -7.84 5.90
N SER A 314 -13.71 -8.17 4.99
CA SER A 314 -12.45 -8.86 5.32
C SER A 314 -11.34 -7.86 5.63
N SER A 315 -10.37 -8.28 6.43
CA SER A 315 -9.14 -7.53 6.68
C SER A 315 -8.27 -7.37 5.42
N ASP A 316 -7.35 -6.40 5.46
CA ASP A 316 -6.39 -6.14 4.39
C ASP A 316 -4.96 -6.00 4.89
N GLY A 317 -4.00 -6.26 4.00
CA GLY A 317 -2.57 -6.29 4.33
C GLY A 317 -2.03 -4.96 4.83
N HIS A 318 -2.47 -3.86 4.23
CA HIS A 318 -2.05 -2.50 4.62
C HIS A 318 -2.47 -2.19 6.05
N GLN A 319 -3.75 -2.32 6.37
CA GLN A 319 -4.23 -1.94 7.69
C GLN A 319 -3.83 -2.95 8.77
N THR A 320 -3.83 -4.25 8.48
CA THR A 320 -3.38 -5.26 9.45
C THR A 320 -1.90 -5.07 9.81
N GLY A 321 -1.03 -4.93 8.80
CA GLY A 321 0.39 -4.69 9.02
C GLY A 321 0.66 -3.37 9.76
N LEU A 322 0.03 -2.26 9.32
CA LEU A 322 0.23 -0.95 9.93
C LEU A 322 -0.27 -0.92 11.37
N THR A 323 -1.46 -1.46 11.64
CA THR A 323 -2.01 -1.53 13.01
C THR A 323 -1.07 -2.28 13.96
N ILE A 324 -0.57 -3.46 13.56
CA ILE A 324 0.36 -4.24 14.39
C ILE A 324 1.64 -3.44 14.66
N LEU A 325 2.25 -2.86 13.62
CA LEU A 325 3.48 -2.07 13.73
C LEU A 325 3.32 -0.91 14.72
N VAL A 326 2.24 -0.13 14.60
CA VAL A 326 1.99 1.03 15.48
C VAL A 326 1.66 0.61 16.91
N LEU A 327 0.96 -0.51 17.13
CA LEU A 327 0.71 -1.03 18.48
C LEU A 327 2.03 -1.46 19.16
N LEU A 328 2.91 -2.16 18.43
CA LEU A 328 4.24 -2.59 18.92
C LEU A 328 5.12 -1.38 19.28
N GLU A 329 5.24 -0.39 18.38
CA GLU A 329 6.01 0.83 18.63
C GLU A 329 5.39 1.71 19.73
N SER A 330 4.08 1.59 19.95
CA SER A 330 3.41 2.19 21.11
C SER A 330 3.73 1.48 22.44
N GLY A 331 4.41 0.34 22.43
CA GLY A 331 4.75 -0.44 23.61
C GLY A 331 3.70 -1.48 24.02
N VAL A 332 2.77 -1.86 23.12
CA VAL A 332 1.96 -3.07 23.31
C VAL A 332 2.86 -4.28 23.04
N PRO A 333 2.95 -5.27 23.94
CA PRO A 333 3.89 -6.37 23.79
C PRO A 333 3.49 -7.31 22.65
N ALA A 334 4.46 -7.89 21.94
CA ALA A 334 4.21 -8.72 20.76
C ALA A 334 3.36 -9.98 21.03
N ASN A 335 3.32 -10.46 22.27
CA ASN A 335 2.48 -11.60 22.70
C ASN A 335 1.05 -11.20 23.10
N ASP A 336 0.63 -9.95 22.87
CA ASP A 336 -0.75 -9.52 23.09
C ASP A 336 -1.74 -10.37 22.25
N PRO A 337 -2.84 -10.89 22.82
CA PRO A 337 -3.75 -11.78 22.11
C PRO A 337 -4.41 -11.18 20.86
N GLN A 338 -4.53 -9.85 20.75
CA GLN A 338 -5.04 -9.21 19.53
C GLN A 338 -3.95 -9.08 18.47
N ILE A 339 -2.70 -8.76 18.87
CA ILE A 339 -1.56 -8.75 17.95
C ILE A 339 -1.31 -10.16 17.40
N GLN A 340 -1.37 -11.20 18.24
CA GLN A 340 -1.15 -12.59 17.82
C GLN A 340 -2.18 -13.06 16.77
N LYS A 341 -3.46 -12.68 16.92
CA LYS A 341 -4.48 -12.92 15.87
C LYS A 341 -4.16 -12.20 14.56
N GLY A 342 -3.66 -10.97 14.63
CA GLY A 342 -3.21 -10.22 13.46
C GLY A 342 -2.00 -10.86 12.78
N VAL A 343 -1.05 -11.38 13.56
CA VAL A 343 0.12 -12.15 13.08
C VAL A 343 -0.32 -13.47 12.43
N GLU A 344 -1.25 -14.20 13.03
CA GLU A 344 -1.85 -15.41 12.45
C GLU A 344 -2.54 -15.09 11.12
N TRP A 345 -3.33 -14.00 11.05
CA TRP A 345 -3.93 -13.53 9.80
C TRP A 345 -2.86 -13.21 8.74
N LEU A 346 -1.80 -12.47 9.08
CA LEU A 346 -0.69 -12.19 8.16
C LEU A 346 0.00 -13.47 7.67
N LEU A 347 0.29 -14.44 8.54
CA LEU A 347 0.93 -15.70 8.13
C LEU A 347 0.04 -16.58 7.25
N THR A 348 -1.29 -16.43 7.34
CA THR A 348 -2.28 -17.28 6.64
C THR A 348 -2.94 -16.64 5.42
N HIS A 349 -2.87 -15.31 5.23
CA HIS A 349 -3.60 -14.59 4.17
C HIS A 349 -2.72 -14.04 3.03
N GLN A 350 -1.45 -14.44 2.95
CA GLN A 350 -0.57 -14.09 1.83
C GLN A 350 -1.07 -14.74 0.52
N ARG A 351 -1.14 -13.97 -0.56
CA ARG A 351 -1.57 -14.44 -1.90
C ARG A 351 -0.43 -15.08 -2.67
N GLU A 352 -0.74 -15.88 -3.71
CA GLU A 352 0.25 -16.63 -4.48
C GLU A 352 1.41 -15.77 -5.00
N SER A 353 1.14 -14.53 -5.44
CA SER A 353 2.15 -13.55 -5.87
C SER A 353 3.00 -12.92 -4.74
N GLY A 354 2.83 -13.37 -3.49
CA GLY A 354 3.59 -12.93 -2.31
C GLY A 354 3.04 -11.69 -1.61
N ARG A 355 1.96 -11.13 -2.14
CA ARG A 355 1.28 -9.93 -1.64
C ARG A 355 0.33 -10.25 -0.49
N TRP A 356 -0.06 -9.25 0.29
CA TRP A 356 -1.36 -9.26 0.96
C TRP A 356 -2.28 -8.27 0.26
N TRP A 357 -3.46 -8.75 -0.13
CA TRP A 357 -4.43 -7.94 -0.85
C TRP A 357 -4.80 -6.67 -0.07
N THR A 358 -4.87 -5.54 -0.77
CA THR A 358 -5.50 -4.31 -0.28
C THR A 358 -6.21 -3.62 -1.43
N ARG A 359 -7.55 -3.61 -1.38
CA ARG A 359 -8.40 -2.93 -2.37
C ARG A 359 -8.26 -1.42 -2.25
N SER A 360 -8.05 -0.74 -3.37
CA SER A 360 -7.78 0.71 -3.43
C SER A 360 -9.03 1.51 -3.05
N LEU A 361 -8.86 2.57 -2.24
CA LEU A 361 -9.93 3.50 -1.91
C LEU A 361 -10.32 4.40 -3.11
N ASN A 362 -9.52 4.39 -4.18
CA ASN A 362 -9.59 5.35 -5.28
C ASN A 362 -10.20 4.81 -6.57
N THR A 363 -10.02 3.52 -6.83
CA THR A 363 -10.39 2.89 -8.10
C THR A 363 -10.40 1.37 -7.94
N ASP A 364 -11.18 0.67 -8.78
CA ASP A 364 -11.12 -0.79 -8.92
C ASP A 364 -10.45 -1.20 -10.25
N ARG A 365 -9.55 -0.35 -10.77
CA ARG A 365 -8.64 -0.67 -11.89
C ARG A 365 -7.20 -0.92 -11.44
N TRP A 366 -6.71 -0.19 -10.44
CA TRP A 366 -5.31 -0.24 -10.02
C TRP A 366 -5.20 -0.29 -8.49
N HIS A 367 -4.36 -1.20 -7.99
CA HIS A 367 -4.29 -1.54 -6.58
C HIS A 367 -2.89 -1.32 -5.99
N PHE A 368 -2.24 -0.21 -6.37
CA PHE A 368 -0.92 0.19 -5.87
C PHE A 368 -0.81 0.21 -4.33
N ILE A 369 -1.91 0.43 -3.60
CA ILE A 369 -1.91 0.37 -2.13
C ILE A 369 -1.49 -1.01 -1.58
N THR A 370 -1.73 -2.10 -2.32
CA THR A 370 -1.25 -3.48 -2.03
C THR A 370 0.28 -3.55 -1.90
N TYR A 371 1.02 -2.57 -2.44
CA TYR A 371 2.47 -2.46 -2.28
C TYR A 371 2.87 -2.12 -0.84
N SER A 372 2.35 -1.02 -0.27
CA SER A 372 2.44 -0.76 1.18
C SER A 372 1.77 -1.86 2.01
N GLY A 373 0.68 -2.44 1.49
CA GLY A 373 0.02 -3.62 2.04
C GLY A 373 0.82 -4.91 1.93
N THR A 374 2.05 -4.87 1.40
CA THR A 374 3.01 -5.97 1.49
C THR A 374 4.23 -5.58 2.33
N PHE A 375 4.66 -4.31 2.33
CA PHE A 375 5.70 -3.81 3.22
C PHE A 375 5.31 -3.83 4.71
N TYR A 376 4.14 -3.31 5.08
CA TYR A 376 3.72 -3.24 6.49
C TYR A 376 3.56 -4.64 7.14
N PRO A 377 3.00 -5.67 6.46
CA PRO A 377 3.09 -7.06 6.93
C PRO A 377 4.50 -7.54 7.27
N LEU A 378 5.50 -7.27 6.42
CA LEU A 378 6.87 -7.71 6.67
C LEU A 378 7.48 -7.01 7.89
N LEU A 379 7.27 -5.70 8.04
CA LEU A 379 7.69 -4.96 9.23
C LEU A 379 6.99 -5.46 10.50
N ALA A 380 5.68 -5.71 10.45
CA ALA A 380 4.93 -6.27 11.58
C ALA A 380 5.46 -7.65 11.99
N LEU A 381 5.65 -8.57 11.04
CA LEU A 381 6.19 -9.92 11.30
C LEU A 381 7.63 -9.86 11.84
N LYS A 382 8.45 -8.91 11.37
CA LYS A 382 9.81 -8.66 11.88
C LYS A 382 9.78 -8.17 13.32
N ARG A 383 8.98 -7.15 13.63
CA ARG A 383 8.87 -6.56 14.98
C ARG A 383 8.19 -7.51 15.98
N CYS A 384 7.38 -8.46 15.52
CA CYS A 384 6.90 -9.60 16.31
C CYS A 384 7.92 -10.74 16.47
N GLY A 385 9.08 -10.70 15.82
CA GLY A 385 10.12 -11.74 15.91
C GLY A 385 9.80 -13.04 15.17
N VAL A 386 8.84 -13.03 14.24
CA VAL A 386 8.35 -14.22 13.51
C VAL A 386 8.69 -14.21 12.01
N LEU A 387 9.28 -13.13 11.49
CA LEU A 387 9.78 -13.07 10.12
C LEU A 387 11.07 -13.92 10.00
N PRO A 388 11.09 -15.01 9.21
CA PRO A 388 12.33 -15.74 8.96
C PRO A 388 13.28 -14.92 8.09
N ALA A 389 14.57 -14.93 8.36
CA ALA A 389 15.56 -14.39 7.44
C ALA A 389 15.66 -15.26 6.17
N LEU A 390 15.79 -14.65 5.00
CA LEU A 390 16.20 -15.37 3.79
C LEU A 390 17.64 -15.85 3.99
N LYS A 391 17.84 -17.17 3.89
CA LYS A 391 19.18 -17.73 3.81
C LYS A 391 19.85 -17.16 2.56
N GLN A 392 20.91 -16.37 2.75
CA GLN A 392 21.70 -15.81 1.66
C GLN A 392 22.42 -16.95 0.91
N THR A 393 21.76 -17.50 -0.10
CA THR A 393 22.45 -18.25 -1.16
C THR A 393 23.43 -17.31 -1.84
N THR A 394 24.69 -17.72 -1.96
CA THR A 394 25.82 -16.90 -2.42
C THR A 394 25.78 -16.65 -3.93
N ALA A 395 24.76 -15.91 -4.38
CA ALA A 395 24.57 -15.39 -5.73
C ALA A 395 23.52 -14.24 -5.71
N ARG A 396 24.00 -13.00 -5.60
CA ARG A 396 23.34 -11.75 -5.98
C ARG A 396 24.41 -10.81 -6.52
#